data_AF-A0A358VPA3-F1
#
_entry.id   AF-A0A358VPA3-F1
#
_cell.length_a   1.000
_cell.length_b   1.000
_cell.length_c   1.000
_cell.angle_alpha   90.00
_cell.angle_beta   90.00
_cell.angle_gamma   90.00
#
_symmetry.space_group_name_H-M   'P 1'
#
loop_
_entity.id
_entity.type
_entity.pdbx_description
1 polymer ?
#
loop_
_entity_poly.entity_id
_entity_poly.type
_entity_poly.pdbx_seq_one_letter_code
_entity_poly.pdbx_strand_id
1 'polypeptide(L)'
;MNESRRVLKRIFIAVVYLAVFAGLGTGGYFFFRPASEPSVPSTPIATSIEIIWSDAFVSGPNLYSAAAQIKNPNTNFGANFLRYSFYFYDENETLLDSATGDSFIWPGESKYIVLGGINLAKAPAKTILKIENPAWQEIENFKGINLTVGNVSFKKEAGGSDKFFSVNFTASNDTLFDLSRVYITAIVLDGDKMPIAAASTLLENLKSKENRPFLIPWFSAFPGMPAGVILNISANLRETPALIGQ
;
A
#
# COMPACT_ATOMS: atom_id res chain seq x y z
N MET A 1 -25.27 10.95 -89.03
CA MET A 1 -24.96 11.53 -87.71
C MET A 1 -24.56 10.39 -86.77
N ASN A 2 -23.25 10.21 -86.52
CA ASN A 2 -22.66 8.96 -86.01
C ASN A 2 -23.09 8.58 -84.58
N GLU A 3 -23.70 7.41 -84.46
CA GLU A 3 -24.15 6.77 -83.22
C GLU A 3 -23.01 6.60 -82.19
N SER A 4 -21.80 6.30 -82.66
CA SER A 4 -20.59 6.17 -81.83
C SER A 4 -20.24 7.45 -81.06
N ARG A 5 -20.48 8.64 -81.65
CA ARG A 5 -20.26 9.92 -80.96
C ARG A 5 -21.28 10.18 -79.86
N ARG A 6 -22.49 9.60 -79.95
CA ARG A 6 -23.53 9.72 -78.92
C ARG A 6 -23.25 8.80 -77.73
N VAL A 7 -22.77 7.59 -78.00
CA VAL A 7 -22.35 6.63 -76.96
C VAL A 7 -21.15 7.18 -76.19
N LEU A 8 -20.14 7.71 -76.89
CA LEU A 8 -18.95 8.29 -76.25
C LEU A 8 -19.31 9.46 -75.30
N LYS A 9 -20.26 10.33 -75.70
CA LYS A 9 -20.73 11.43 -74.84
C LYS A 9 -21.47 10.93 -73.60
N ARG A 10 -22.28 9.87 -73.71
CA ARG A 10 -22.99 9.27 -72.57
C ARG A 10 -22.01 8.63 -71.58
N ILE A 11 -20.99 7.92 -72.08
CA ILE A 11 -19.94 7.33 -71.25
C ILE A 11 -19.14 8.43 -70.55
N PHE A 12 -18.74 9.48 -71.27
CA PHE A 12 -18.01 10.60 -70.69
C PHE A 12 -18.78 11.27 -69.56
N ILE A 13 -20.07 11.55 -69.78
CA ILE A 13 -20.95 12.14 -68.75
C ILE A 13 -21.06 11.20 -67.54
N ALA A 14 -21.25 9.89 -67.75
CA ALA A 14 -21.34 8.91 -66.66
C ALA A 14 -20.06 8.84 -65.81
N VAL A 15 -18.88 8.88 -66.45
CA VAL A 15 -17.58 8.88 -65.76
C VAL A 15 -17.38 10.16 -64.94
N VAL A 16 -17.77 11.31 -65.50
CA VAL A 16 -17.69 12.59 -64.77
C VAL A 16 -18.58 12.57 -63.53
N TYR A 17 -19.82 12.09 -63.64
CA TYR A 17 -20.70 11.96 -62.48
C TYR A 17 -20.14 11.01 -61.42
N LEU A 18 -19.56 9.88 -61.84
CA LEU A 18 -18.97 8.92 -60.91
C LEU A 18 -17.76 9.52 -60.18
N ALA A 19 -16.91 10.28 -60.88
CA ALA A 19 -15.78 10.98 -60.28
C ALA A 19 -16.22 12.06 -59.27
N VAL A 20 -17.27 12.83 -59.59
CA VAL A 20 -17.82 13.85 -58.68
C VAL A 20 -18.44 13.20 -57.44
N PHE A 21 -19.20 12.11 -57.61
CA PHE A 21 -19.85 11.42 -56.49
C PHE A 21 -18.82 10.75 -55.57
N ALA A 22 -17.79 10.14 -56.15
CA ALA A 22 -16.65 9.59 -55.39
C ALA A 22 -15.92 10.69 -54.62
N GLY A 23 -15.63 11.83 -55.28
CA GLY A 23 -14.98 12.99 -54.66
C GLY A 23 -15.77 13.54 -53.47
N LEU A 24 -17.08 13.73 -53.63
CA LEU A 24 -17.98 14.20 -52.56
C LEU A 24 -18.07 13.19 -51.42
N GLY A 25 -18.14 11.89 -51.73
CA GLY A 25 -18.15 10.81 -50.73
C GLY A 25 -16.86 10.77 -49.91
N THR A 26 -15.70 10.86 -50.56
CA THR A 26 -14.41 10.95 -49.86
C THR A 26 -14.29 12.24 -49.05
N GLY A 27 -14.67 13.40 -49.60
CA GLY A 27 -14.64 14.66 -48.89
C GLY A 27 -15.50 14.62 -47.62
N GLY A 28 -16.73 14.12 -47.73
CA GLY A 28 -17.63 13.92 -46.58
C GLY A 28 -17.04 12.96 -45.54
N TYR A 29 -16.47 11.83 -45.98
CA TYR A 29 -15.84 10.88 -45.06
C TYR A 29 -14.69 11.49 -44.26
N PHE A 30 -13.88 12.39 -44.85
CA PHE A 30 -12.80 13.08 -44.15
C PHE A 30 -13.29 14.23 -43.27
N PHE A 31 -14.36 14.92 -43.67
CA PHE A 31 -14.92 16.07 -42.94
C PHE A 31 -15.74 15.65 -41.71
N PHE A 32 -16.42 14.50 -41.78
CA PHE A 32 -17.20 13.92 -40.68
C PHE A 32 -16.47 12.79 -39.96
N ARG A 33 -15.14 12.68 -40.07
CA ARG A 33 -14.41 11.77 -39.19
C ARG A 33 -14.65 12.25 -37.76
N PRO A 34 -15.17 11.40 -36.86
CA PRO A 34 -15.02 11.70 -35.45
C PRO A 34 -13.53 11.93 -35.22
N ALA A 35 -13.19 13.05 -34.58
CA ALA A 35 -11.82 13.30 -34.18
C ALA A 35 -11.33 12.03 -33.48
N SER A 36 -10.15 11.52 -33.86
CA SER A 36 -9.49 10.49 -33.06
C SER A 36 -9.56 10.96 -31.63
N GLU A 37 -10.25 10.21 -30.75
CA GLU A 37 -10.33 10.57 -29.34
C GLU A 37 -8.91 10.93 -28.92
N PRO A 38 -8.69 12.13 -28.33
CA PRO A 38 -7.37 12.49 -27.88
C PRO A 38 -6.91 11.31 -27.05
N SER A 39 -5.77 10.71 -27.41
CA SER A 39 -5.19 9.61 -26.65
C SER A 39 -5.17 10.09 -25.21
N VAL A 40 -6.05 9.55 -24.37
CA VAL A 40 -6.10 9.92 -22.95
C VAL A 40 -4.66 9.76 -22.50
N PRO A 41 -3.98 10.84 -22.04
CA PRO A 41 -2.60 10.71 -21.62
C PRO A 41 -2.59 9.52 -20.67
N SER A 42 -1.78 8.50 -20.98
CA SER A 42 -1.73 7.31 -20.15
C SER A 42 -1.39 7.78 -18.76
N THR A 43 -2.39 7.82 -17.86
CA THR A 43 -2.16 8.21 -16.48
C THR A 43 -1.01 7.33 -15.99
N PRO A 44 0.09 7.88 -15.47
CA PRO A 44 1.19 7.07 -14.98
C PRO A 44 0.60 6.04 -14.01
N ILE A 45 0.61 4.77 -14.42
CA ILE A 45 0.01 3.69 -13.65
C ILE A 45 1.01 3.40 -12.55
N ALA A 46 0.68 3.78 -11.31
CA ALA A 46 1.45 3.41 -10.15
C ALA A 46 1.60 1.88 -10.11
N THR A 47 2.84 1.41 -9.96
CA THR A 47 3.17 0.00 -9.82
C THR A 47 2.55 -0.54 -8.53
N SER A 48 2.13 -1.80 -8.54
CA SER A 48 1.56 -2.45 -7.36
C SER A 48 2.55 -2.48 -6.18
N ILE A 49 2.04 -2.39 -4.97
CA ILE A 49 2.82 -2.54 -3.73
C ILE A 49 3.38 -3.96 -3.67
N GLU A 50 4.67 -4.08 -3.37
CA GLU A 50 5.36 -5.35 -3.18
C GLU A 50 5.13 -5.87 -1.76
N ILE A 51 4.79 -7.16 -1.63
CA ILE A 51 4.67 -7.86 -0.35
C ILE A 51 5.95 -8.69 -0.18
N ILE A 52 6.78 -8.31 0.78
CA ILE A 52 8.09 -8.94 1.02
C ILE A 52 7.91 -10.24 1.83
N TRP A 53 7.10 -10.19 2.88
CA TRP A 53 6.66 -11.37 3.64
C TRP A 53 5.36 -11.07 4.39
N SER A 54 4.64 -12.12 4.77
CA SER A 54 3.48 -12.06 5.66
C SER A 54 3.41 -13.31 6.53
N ASP A 55 3.15 -13.15 7.82
CA ASP A 55 3.06 -14.27 8.76
C ASP A 55 2.12 -13.96 9.95
N ALA A 56 1.79 -14.98 10.73
CA ALA A 56 1.00 -14.90 11.95
C ALA A 56 1.79 -15.37 13.17
N PHE A 57 1.66 -14.63 14.26
CA PHE A 57 2.39 -14.82 15.50
C PHE A 57 1.42 -15.03 16.65
N VAL A 58 1.74 -15.96 17.54
CA VAL A 58 0.95 -16.20 18.76
C VAL A 58 1.01 -14.96 19.65
N SER A 59 -0.15 -14.44 20.05
CA SER A 59 -0.28 -13.31 20.98
C SER A 59 -1.11 -13.64 22.23
N GLY A 60 -1.71 -14.83 22.29
CA GLY A 60 -2.38 -15.40 23.46
C GLY A 60 -3.13 -16.70 23.15
N PRO A 61 -3.91 -17.24 24.11
CA PRO A 61 -4.72 -18.43 23.87
C PRO A 61 -5.71 -18.20 22.71
N ASN A 62 -5.52 -18.90 21.60
CA ASN A 62 -6.25 -18.71 20.34
C ASN A 62 -6.18 -17.30 19.74
N LEU A 63 -5.29 -16.44 20.25
CA LEU A 63 -5.09 -15.08 19.77
C LEU A 63 -3.79 -14.98 19.00
N TYR A 64 -3.88 -14.32 17.86
CA TYR A 64 -2.78 -14.13 16.94
C TYR A 64 -2.64 -12.65 16.58
N SER A 65 -1.41 -12.27 16.22
CA SER A 65 -1.10 -11.05 15.52
C SER A 65 -0.60 -11.42 14.13
N ALA A 66 -1.18 -10.85 13.08
CA ALA A 66 -0.61 -10.97 11.74
C ALA A 66 0.34 -9.80 11.49
N ALA A 67 1.45 -10.04 10.82
CA ALA A 67 2.31 -8.98 10.33
C ALA A 67 2.79 -9.25 8.91
N ALA A 68 3.17 -8.17 8.24
CA ALA A 68 3.78 -8.24 6.93
C ALA A 68 4.73 -7.06 6.72
N GLN A 69 5.74 -7.27 5.88
CA GLN A 69 6.54 -6.19 5.35
C GLN A 69 6.11 -5.89 3.92
N ILE A 70 5.81 -4.63 3.65
CA ILE A 70 5.40 -4.15 2.35
C ILE A 70 6.35 -3.05 1.87
N LYS A 71 6.42 -2.88 0.55
CA LYS A 71 7.25 -1.85 -0.08
C LYS A 71 6.51 -1.20 -1.23
N ASN A 72 6.52 0.11 -1.26
CA ASN A 72 6.05 0.88 -2.39
C ASN A 72 7.20 1.11 -3.38
N PRO A 73 7.21 0.48 -4.56
CA PRO A 73 8.27 0.67 -5.55
C PRO A 73 8.18 2.04 -6.25
N ASN A 74 7.05 2.76 -6.14
CA ASN A 74 6.86 4.03 -6.81
C ASN A 74 7.57 5.16 -6.04
N THR A 75 8.40 5.94 -6.72
CA THR A 75 9.13 7.07 -6.12
C THR A 75 8.31 8.36 -6.07
N ASN A 76 7.27 8.47 -6.90
CA ASN A 76 6.46 9.69 -7.03
C ASN A 76 4.98 9.46 -6.71
N PHE A 77 4.59 8.23 -6.30
CA PHE A 77 3.22 7.90 -5.94
C PHE A 77 3.17 7.29 -4.55
N GLY A 78 2.29 7.82 -3.70
CA GLY A 78 1.98 7.25 -2.39
C GLY A 78 0.50 6.91 -2.31
N ALA A 79 0.14 5.94 -1.47
CA ALA A 79 -1.25 5.64 -1.15
C ALA A 79 -1.57 6.18 0.24
N ASN A 80 -2.35 7.26 0.32
CA ASN A 80 -2.76 7.86 1.59
C ASN A 80 -3.78 7.01 2.37
N PHE A 81 -4.36 6.01 1.68
CA PHE A 81 -5.26 5.01 2.18
C PHE A 81 -5.11 3.74 1.34
N LEU A 82 -5.02 2.59 1.99
CA LEU A 82 -5.11 1.27 1.37
C LEU A 82 -5.82 0.33 2.34
N ARG A 83 -6.71 -0.51 1.80
CA ARG A 83 -7.31 -1.63 2.52
C ARG A 83 -6.43 -2.84 2.31
N TYR A 84 -6.25 -3.66 3.34
CA TYR A 84 -5.57 -4.95 3.21
C TYR A 84 -6.31 -6.04 3.97
N SER A 85 -6.16 -7.27 3.51
CA SER A 85 -6.77 -8.47 4.10
C SER A 85 -5.70 -9.53 4.29
N PHE A 86 -5.55 -10.01 5.53
CA PHE A 86 -4.81 -11.22 5.84
C PHE A 86 -5.74 -12.43 5.71
N TYR A 87 -5.27 -13.47 5.03
CA TYR A 87 -5.95 -14.76 4.89
C TYR A 87 -5.12 -15.84 5.57
N PHE A 88 -5.76 -16.62 6.44
CA PHE A 88 -5.11 -17.65 7.25
C PHE A 88 -5.53 -19.02 6.75
N TYR A 89 -4.56 -19.87 6.44
CA TYR A 89 -4.79 -21.21 5.92
C TYR A 89 -4.19 -22.27 6.84
N ASP A 90 -4.81 -23.44 6.87
CA ASP A 90 -4.25 -24.63 7.51
C ASP A 90 -3.28 -25.40 6.60
N GLU A 91 -2.75 -26.52 7.10
CA GLU A 91 -1.81 -27.38 6.38
C GLU A 91 -2.41 -28.00 5.09
N ASN A 92 -3.74 -28.08 4.99
CA ASN A 92 -4.45 -28.61 3.82
C ASN A 92 -4.89 -27.49 2.87
N GLU A 93 -4.32 -26.29 3.00
CA GLU A 93 -4.69 -25.08 2.25
C GLU A 93 -6.16 -24.66 2.41
N THR A 94 -6.82 -25.10 3.49
CA THR A 94 -8.19 -24.68 3.80
C THR A 94 -8.16 -23.34 4.53
N LEU A 95 -8.98 -22.40 4.06
CA LEU A 95 -9.11 -21.09 4.70
C LEU A 95 -9.70 -21.26 6.10
N LEU A 96 -8.95 -20.85 7.12
CA LEU A 96 -9.38 -20.81 8.51
C LEU A 96 -10.24 -19.57 8.78
N ASP A 97 -9.71 -18.40 8.44
CA ASP A 97 -10.37 -17.11 8.59
C ASP A 97 -9.65 -16.02 7.77
N SER A 98 -10.19 -14.81 7.79
CA SER A 98 -9.55 -13.60 7.24
C SER A 98 -9.74 -12.39 8.15
N ALA A 99 -8.75 -11.51 8.20
CA ALA A 99 -8.81 -10.28 8.97
C ALA A 99 -8.41 -9.08 8.11
N THR A 100 -9.24 -8.04 8.11
CA THR A 100 -9.05 -6.84 7.28
C THR A 100 -8.60 -5.67 8.14
N GLY A 101 -7.74 -4.83 7.57
CA GLY A 101 -7.32 -3.57 8.18
C GLY A 101 -7.06 -2.49 7.13
N ASP A 102 -6.76 -1.29 7.64
CA ASP A 102 -6.45 -0.12 6.83
C ASP A 102 -5.03 0.36 7.12
N SER A 103 -4.37 0.90 6.09
CA SER A 103 -3.07 1.53 6.22
C SER A 103 -2.88 2.63 5.17
N PHE A 104 -1.64 3.08 5.04
CA PHE A 104 -1.14 4.01 4.03
C PHE A 104 0.31 3.62 3.73
N ILE A 105 0.85 4.07 2.60
CA ILE A 105 2.27 3.91 2.27
C ILE A 105 2.76 5.05 1.40
N TRP A 106 3.91 5.63 1.75
CA TRP A 106 4.48 6.78 1.07
C TRP A 106 5.39 6.38 -0.10
N PRO A 107 5.73 7.31 -1.01
CA PRO A 107 6.61 7.01 -2.13
C PRO A 107 7.94 6.42 -1.67
N GLY A 108 8.36 5.31 -2.27
CA GLY A 108 9.59 4.58 -1.94
C GLY A 108 9.63 3.93 -0.54
N GLU A 109 8.56 4.05 0.26
CA GLU A 109 8.55 3.58 1.64
C GLU A 109 8.56 2.05 1.70
N SER A 110 9.36 1.49 2.62
CA SER A 110 9.17 0.13 3.12
C SER A 110 8.71 0.20 4.57
N LYS A 111 7.60 -0.47 4.87
CA LYS A 111 6.98 -0.44 6.19
C LYS A 111 6.47 -1.81 6.61
N TYR A 112 6.21 -1.92 7.91
CA TYR A 112 5.56 -3.08 8.49
C TYR A 112 4.11 -2.74 8.77
N ILE A 113 3.22 -3.69 8.47
CA ILE A 113 1.82 -3.66 8.91
C ILE A 113 1.63 -4.76 9.94
N VAL A 114 0.89 -4.48 11.00
CA VAL A 114 0.57 -5.44 12.04
C VAL A 114 -0.91 -5.30 12.39
N LEU A 115 -1.60 -6.44 12.48
CA LEU A 115 -2.99 -6.52 12.93
C LEU A 115 -3.06 -7.51 14.08
N GLY A 116 -3.42 -7.03 15.27
CA GLY A 116 -3.51 -7.84 16.49
C GLY A 116 -4.94 -8.28 16.81
N GLY A 117 -5.07 -9.17 17.80
CA GLY A 117 -6.37 -9.57 18.34
C GLY A 117 -7.18 -10.51 17.45
N ILE A 118 -6.50 -11.25 16.57
CA ILE A 118 -7.14 -12.16 15.61
C ILE A 118 -7.40 -13.48 16.32
N ASN A 119 -8.68 -13.86 16.44
CA ASN A 119 -9.07 -15.11 17.07
C ASN A 119 -9.15 -16.23 16.04
N LEU A 120 -8.28 -17.23 16.15
CA LEU A 120 -8.27 -18.39 15.25
C LEU A 120 -8.51 -19.66 16.04
N ALA A 121 -9.44 -20.48 15.56
CA ALA A 121 -9.77 -21.77 16.19
C ALA A 121 -8.61 -22.80 16.12
N LYS A 122 -7.69 -22.62 15.18
CA LYS A 122 -6.51 -23.46 14.95
C LYS A 122 -5.33 -22.56 14.56
N ALA A 123 -4.11 -23.00 14.87
CA ALA A 123 -2.91 -22.34 14.40
C ALA A 123 -2.84 -22.35 12.86
N PRO A 124 -2.59 -21.19 12.21
CA PRO A 124 -2.42 -21.13 10.78
C PRO A 124 -1.07 -21.72 10.37
N ALA A 125 -1.05 -22.50 9.29
CA ALA A 125 0.17 -23.00 8.68
C ALA A 125 0.72 -22.01 7.62
N LYS A 126 -0.14 -21.15 7.07
CA LYS A 126 0.22 -20.16 6.06
C LYS A 126 -0.63 -18.91 6.20
N THR A 127 0.01 -17.76 6.08
CA THR A 127 -0.64 -16.45 6.12
C THR A 127 -0.33 -15.69 4.83
N ILE A 128 -1.37 -15.21 4.15
CA ILE A 128 -1.23 -14.44 2.89
C ILE A 128 -1.83 -13.05 3.10
N LEU A 129 -1.04 -12.02 2.82
CA LEU A 129 -1.54 -10.66 2.71
C LEU A 129 -2.05 -10.38 1.29
N LYS A 130 -3.19 -9.70 1.17
CA LYS A 130 -3.61 -9.04 -0.07
C LYS A 130 -3.87 -7.56 0.18
N ILE A 131 -3.49 -6.71 -0.77
CA ILE A 131 -3.75 -5.29 -0.75
C ILE A 131 -4.84 -4.98 -1.79
N GLU A 132 -5.85 -4.23 -1.38
CA GLU A 132 -7.02 -3.93 -2.19
C GLU A 132 -7.11 -2.43 -2.45
N ASN A 133 -7.15 -2.07 -3.75
CA ASN A 133 -7.46 -0.71 -4.23
C ASN A 133 -6.71 0.42 -3.50
N PRO A 134 -5.38 0.45 -3.52
CA PRO A 134 -4.61 1.56 -2.95
C PRO A 134 -5.03 2.88 -3.60
N ALA A 135 -5.37 3.87 -2.77
CA ALA A 135 -5.75 5.21 -3.21
C ALA A 135 -4.50 6.01 -3.57
N TRP A 136 -3.96 5.74 -4.76
CA TRP A 136 -2.76 6.39 -5.26
C TRP A 136 -2.93 7.89 -5.45
N GLN A 137 -1.94 8.63 -4.99
CA GLN A 137 -1.80 10.05 -5.17
C GLN A 137 -0.37 10.36 -5.60
N GLU A 138 -0.23 11.25 -6.58
CA GLU A 138 1.07 11.77 -6.98
C GLU A 138 1.61 12.69 -5.87
N ILE A 139 2.83 12.41 -5.44
CA ILE A 139 3.57 13.15 -4.42
C ILE A 139 4.99 13.29 -4.94
N GLU A 140 5.22 14.35 -5.70
CA GLU A 140 6.55 14.66 -6.22
C GLU A 140 7.50 15.09 -5.09
N ASN A 141 8.78 14.75 -5.23
CA ASN A 141 9.85 15.18 -4.33
C ASN A 141 9.61 14.85 -2.85
N PHE A 142 8.96 13.72 -2.55
CA PHE A 142 8.74 13.28 -1.18
C PHE A 142 10.05 13.00 -0.44
N LYS A 143 10.32 13.75 0.64
CA LYS A 143 11.55 13.60 1.44
C LYS A 143 11.40 12.76 2.71
N GLY A 144 10.22 12.17 2.93
CA GLY A 144 9.93 11.47 4.17
C GLY A 144 9.42 12.40 5.27
N ILE A 145 9.05 11.79 6.40
CA ILE A 145 8.66 12.51 7.62
C ILE A 145 9.80 12.31 8.63
N ASN A 146 10.26 13.39 9.26
CA ASN A 146 11.34 13.33 10.25
C ASN A 146 10.81 12.81 11.60
N LEU A 147 10.54 11.51 11.64
CA LEU A 147 10.13 10.74 12.81
C LEU A 147 11.20 9.70 13.12
N THR A 148 11.63 9.65 14.38
CA THR A 148 12.68 8.72 14.79
C THR A 148 12.26 7.92 16.03
N VAL A 149 12.86 6.75 16.17
CA VAL A 149 12.74 5.92 17.38
C VAL A 149 14.14 5.69 17.93
N GLY A 150 14.35 6.12 19.18
CA GLY A 150 15.62 6.04 19.88
C GLY A 150 15.51 5.31 21.22
N ASN A 151 16.65 5.13 21.90
CA ASN A 151 16.74 4.52 23.23
C ASN A 151 16.02 3.17 23.33
N VAL A 152 16.16 2.34 22.29
CA VAL A 152 15.46 1.06 22.19
C VAL A 152 16.08 0.06 23.15
N SER A 153 15.26 -0.51 24.02
CA SER A 153 15.63 -1.63 24.88
C SER A 153 14.47 -2.61 24.97
N PHE A 154 14.78 -3.89 25.09
CA PHE A 154 13.78 -4.92 25.21
C PHE A 154 14.21 -5.93 26.27
N LYS A 155 13.23 -6.53 26.95
CA LYS A 155 13.50 -7.52 27.99
C LYS A 155 12.35 -8.50 28.14
N LYS A 156 12.71 -9.73 28.50
CA LYS A 156 11.77 -10.67 29.10
C LYS A 156 11.52 -10.22 30.54
N GLU A 157 10.25 -10.14 30.91
CA GLU A 157 9.86 -9.72 32.26
C GLU A 157 9.99 -10.89 33.24
N ALA A 158 10.17 -10.56 34.53
CA ALA A 158 10.33 -11.56 35.58
C ALA A 158 9.02 -12.34 35.83
N GLY A 159 9.15 -13.58 36.30
CA GLY A 159 8.01 -14.41 36.69
C GLY A 159 7.15 -13.74 37.77
N GLY A 160 5.85 -13.59 37.51
CA GLY A 160 4.90 -12.86 38.37
C GLY A 160 4.51 -11.47 37.86
N SER A 161 5.13 -10.99 36.77
CA SER A 161 4.66 -9.83 36.02
C SER A 161 3.43 -10.20 35.16
N ASP A 162 2.48 -9.28 35.00
CA ASP A 162 1.37 -9.41 34.03
C ASP A 162 1.85 -9.41 32.57
N LYS A 163 3.08 -8.92 32.34
CA LYS A 163 3.72 -8.83 31.04
C LYS A 163 4.73 -9.97 30.90
N PHE A 164 4.77 -10.62 29.75
CA PHE A 164 5.78 -11.62 29.40
C PHE A 164 7.06 -10.96 28.83
N PHE A 165 6.89 -9.98 27.95
CA PHE A 165 7.98 -9.29 27.26
C PHE A 165 7.62 -7.82 27.06
N SER A 166 8.62 -6.94 27.06
CA SER A 166 8.40 -5.53 26.80
C SER A 166 9.50 -4.93 25.91
N VAL A 167 9.08 -3.99 25.08
CA VAL A 167 9.97 -3.14 24.28
C VAL A 167 9.75 -1.70 24.71
N ASN A 168 10.80 -1.07 25.22
CA ASN A 168 10.86 0.33 25.60
C ASN A 168 11.61 1.11 24.52
N PHE A 169 11.13 2.30 24.21
CA PHE A 169 11.77 3.21 23.25
C PHE A 169 11.32 4.65 23.50
N THR A 170 11.99 5.59 22.82
CA THR A 170 11.58 6.99 22.75
C THR A 170 11.14 7.29 21.33
N ALA A 171 9.89 7.71 21.14
CA ALA A 171 9.39 8.23 19.87
C ALA A 171 9.64 9.73 19.79
N SER A 172 10.23 10.17 18.69
CA SER A 172 10.69 11.54 18.49
C SER A 172 10.04 12.14 17.25
N ASN A 173 9.36 13.28 17.43
CA ASN A 173 8.81 14.07 16.34
C ASN A 173 9.73 15.26 16.05
N ASP A 174 10.65 15.09 15.10
CA ASP A 174 11.59 16.13 14.72
C ASP A 174 11.01 17.08 13.65
N THR A 175 9.70 17.02 13.38
CA THR A 175 9.03 17.97 12.49
C THR A 175 8.68 19.27 13.23
N LEU A 176 8.13 20.25 12.50
CA LEU A 176 7.63 21.51 13.08
C LEU A 176 6.13 21.45 13.42
N PHE A 177 5.47 20.31 13.20
CA PHE A 177 4.02 20.16 13.32
C PHE A 177 3.65 19.12 14.38
N ASP A 178 2.49 19.33 15.00
CA ASP A 178 1.89 18.34 15.88
C ASP A 178 1.30 17.21 15.04
N LEU A 179 1.52 15.97 15.47
CA LEU A 179 1.01 14.77 14.81
C LEU A 179 -0.11 14.17 15.65
N SER A 180 -1.33 14.21 15.13
CA SER A 180 -2.50 13.67 15.83
C SER A 180 -2.38 12.16 16.05
N ARG A 181 -1.81 11.44 15.08
CA ARG A 181 -1.65 9.97 15.12
C ARG A 181 -0.30 9.55 14.55
N VAL A 182 0.41 8.77 15.36
CA VAL A 182 1.69 8.18 14.99
C VAL A 182 1.62 6.68 15.24
N TYR A 183 1.79 5.90 14.18
CA TYR A 183 1.73 4.46 14.20
C TYR A 183 3.12 3.91 14.48
N ILE A 184 3.22 3.04 15.48
CA ILE A 184 4.45 2.31 15.77
C ILE A 184 4.19 0.83 15.68
N THR A 185 5.04 0.16 14.92
CA THR A 185 5.06 -1.30 14.81
C THR A 185 6.37 -1.84 15.39
N ALA A 186 6.26 -2.99 16.02
CA ALA A 186 7.37 -3.70 16.62
C ALA A 186 7.38 -5.15 16.14
N ILE A 187 8.48 -5.56 15.51
CA ILE A 187 8.73 -6.93 15.09
C ILE A 187 9.89 -7.47 15.93
N VAL A 188 9.60 -8.46 16.77
CA VAL A 188 10.60 -9.16 17.58
C VAL A 188 11.24 -10.25 16.73
N LEU A 189 12.56 -10.32 16.76
CA LEU A 189 13.37 -11.26 15.99
C LEU A 189 14.09 -12.24 16.92
N ASP A 190 14.33 -13.45 16.43
CA ASP A 190 15.25 -14.41 17.05
C ASP A 190 16.71 -14.22 16.61
N GLY A 191 17.58 -15.15 17.03
CA GLY A 191 19.01 -15.13 16.71
C GLY A 191 19.32 -15.25 15.22
N ASP A 192 18.42 -15.85 14.44
CA ASP A 192 18.54 -16.02 12.99
C ASP A 192 17.91 -14.86 12.20
N LYS A 193 17.46 -13.81 12.91
CA LYS A 193 16.74 -12.64 12.37
C LYS A 193 15.36 -13.00 11.79
N MET A 194 14.77 -14.11 12.23
CA MET A 194 13.41 -14.48 11.86
C MET A 194 12.40 -13.79 12.79
N PRO A 195 11.30 -13.25 12.26
CA PRO A 195 10.21 -12.72 13.08
C PRO A 195 9.61 -13.81 13.98
N ILE A 196 9.44 -13.51 15.26
CA ILE A 196 8.83 -14.43 16.25
C ILE A 196 7.63 -13.83 16.99
N ALA A 197 7.52 -12.50 17.01
CA ALA A 197 6.34 -11.81 17.53
C ALA A 197 6.17 -10.45 16.87
N ALA A 198 4.93 -9.98 16.77
CA ALA A 198 4.61 -8.67 16.24
C ALA A 198 3.54 -7.97 17.08
N ALA A 199 3.67 -6.66 17.22
CA ALA A 199 2.67 -5.79 17.83
C ALA A 199 2.68 -4.40 17.17
N SER A 200 1.55 -3.71 17.25
CA SER A 200 1.43 -2.31 16.87
C SER A 200 0.77 -1.51 17.97
N THR A 201 1.09 -0.23 18.02
CA THR A 201 0.45 0.74 18.89
C THR A 201 0.26 2.06 18.15
N LEU A 202 -0.66 2.87 18.67
CA LEU A 202 -0.97 4.19 18.16
C LEU A 202 -0.61 5.21 19.26
N LEU A 203 0.29 6.13 18.96
CA LEU A 203 0.52 7.30 19.79
C LEU A 203 -0.34 8.45 19.29
N GLU A 204 -1.13 9.00 20.19
CA GLU A 204 -1.96 10.17 19.91
C GLU A 204 -1.25 11.46 20.31
N ASN A 205 -1.44 12.51 19.52
CA ASN A 205 -1.01 13.88 19.79
C ASN A 205 0.48 14.01 20.15
N LEU A 206 1.37 13.48 19.30
CA LEU A 206 2.81 13.67 19.44
C LEU A 206 3.19 15.08 18.96
N LYS A 207 3.54 15.96 19.90
CA LYS A 207 3.77 17.38 19.61
C LYS A 207 5.04 17.59 18.78
N SER A 208 5.09 18.72 18.10
CA SER A 208 6.28 19.22 17.42
C SER A 208 7.48 19.25 18.38
N LYS A 209 8.61 18.69 17.94
CA LYS A 209 9.87 18.57 18.71
C LYS A 209 9.75 17.77 20.02
N GLU A 210 8.70 16.96 20.17
CA GLU A 210 8.53 16.12 21.36
C GLU A 210 9.33 14.82 21.28
N ASN A 211 9.97 14.45 22.39
CA ASN A 211 10.53 13.13 22.64
C ASN A 211 9.69 12.43 23.72
N ARG A 212 8.94 11.40 23.35
CA ARG A 212 8.03 10.69 24.25
C ARG A 212 8.50 9.26 24.50
N PRO A 213 8.84 8.89 25.76
CA PRO A 213 9.10 7.50 26.09
C PRO A 213 7.81 6.69 26.01
N PHE A 214 7.89 5.47 25.48
CA PHE A 214 6.76 4.56 25.35
C PHE A 214 7.20 3.10 25.54
N LEU A 215 6.24 2.23 25.83
CA LEU A 215 6.45 0.80 26.01
C LEU A 215 5.35 0.02 25.28
N ILE A 216 5.76 -0.99 24.52
CA ILE A 216 4.86 -1.99 23.93
C ILE A 216 5.01 -3.28 24.75
N PRO A 217 3.94 -3.72 25.45
CA PRO A 217 3.94 -4.98 26.20
C PRO A 217 3.39 -6.14 25.36
N TRP A 218 3.96 -7.32 25.57
CA TRP A 218 3.34 -8.61 25.24
C TRP A 218 2.92 -9.27 26.55
N PHE A 219 1.63 -9.58 26.68
CA PHE A 219 1.08 -10.19 27.88
C PHE A 219 1.21 -11.71 27.88
N SER A 220 1.21 -12.32 26.69
CA SER A 220 1.33 -13.77 26.54
C SER A 220 2.72 -14.18 26.06
N ALA A 221 3.09 -15.42 26.38
CA ALA A 221 4.28 -16.04 25.82
C ALA A 221 4.13 -16.27 24.31
N PHE A 222 5.23 -16.09 23.59
CA PHE A 222 5.37 -16.42 22.17
C PHE A 222 6.59 -17.32 21.97
N PRO A 223 6.63 -18.13 20.89
CA PRO A 223 7.73 -19.07 20.66
C PRO A 223 9.03 -18.34 20.33
N GLY A 224 10.15 -19.01 20.57
CA GLY A 224 11.49 -18.50 20.27
C GLY A 224 12.14 -17.67 21.38
N MET A 225 13.41 -17.30 21.16
CA MET A 225 14.19 -16.47 22.08
C MET A 225 14.47 -15.12 21.43
N PRO A 226 13.96 -13.99 21.98
CA PRO A 226 14.23 -12.66 21.45
C PRO A 226 15.73 -12.34 21.42
N ALA A 227 16.24 -11.98 20.25
CA ALA A 227 17.62 -11.50 20.06
C ALA A 227 17.67 -10.09 19.46
N GLY A 228 16.57 -9.60 18.88
CA GLY A 228 16.48 -8.24 18.34
C GLY A 228 15.05 -7.75 18.19
N VAL A 229 14.89 -6.46 17.92
CA VAL A 229 13.60 -5.84 17.63
C VAL A 229 13.77 -4.81 16.51
N ILE A 230 12.88 -4.87 15.53
CA ILE A 230 12.72 -3.82 14.52
C ILE A 230 11.54 -2.95 14.96
N LEU A 231 11.79 -1.65 15.09
CA LEU A 231 10.74 -0.65 15.29
C LEU A 231 10.58 0.17 14.02
N ASN A 232 9.34 0.37 13.59
CA ASN A 232 9.01 1.27 12.50
C ASN A 232 7.96 2.28 13.00
N ILE A 233 8.23 3.57 12.74
CA ILE A 233 7.39 4.71 13.10
C ILE A 233 6.89 5.37 11.82
N SER A 234 5.60 5.69 11.76
CA SER A 234 5.01 6.34 10.60
C SER A 234 3.83 7.23 11.00
N ALA A 235 3.55 8.24 10.19
CA ALA A 235 2.38 9.11 10.35
C ALA A 235 1.66 9.27 9.01
N ASN A 236 0.34 9.44 9.07
CA ASN A 236 -0.45 9.64 7.86
C ASN A 236 -0.49 11.12 7.46
N LEU A 237 0.15 11.51 6.35
CA LEU A 237 0.16 12.88 5.82
C LEU A 237 -1.24 13.42 5.51
N ARG A 238 -2.24 12.56 5.26
CA ARG A 238 -3.63 13.02 5.07
C ARG A 238 -4.17 13.70 6.33
N GLU A 239 -3.75 13.25 7.50
CA GLU A 239 -4.15 13.82 8.78
C GLU A 239 -3.35 15.09 9.11
N THR A 240 -2.22 15.32 8.43
CA THR A 240 -1.39 16.53 8.57
C THR A 240 -0.88 17.00 7.20
N PRO A 241 -1.76 17.57 6.34
CA PRO A 241 -1.39 17.94 4.97
C PRO A 241 -0.25 18.95 4.88
N ALA A 242 0.02 19.71 5.96
CA ALA A 242 1.12 20.66 6.06
C ALA A 242 2.52 20.04 5.91
N LEU A 243 2.63 18.72 6.02
CA LEU A 243 3.87 17.96 5.79
C LEU A 243 4.10 17.60 4.31
N ILE A 244 3.11 17.80 3.43
CA ILE A 244 3.23 17.53 2.01
C ILE A 244 3.98 18.70 1.35
N GLY A 245 5.23 18.48 0.95
CA GLY A 245 6.06 19.46 0.22
C GLY A 245 7.28 20.02 0.94
N GLN A 246 7.68 19.45 2.09
CA GLN A 246 8.99 19.73 2.70
C GLN A 246 10.09 18.84 2.15
#